data_AF-A0A9P5NDE9-F1
#
_entry.id   AF-A0A9P5NDE9-F1
#
_cell.length_a   1.000
_cell.length_b   1.000
_cell.length_c   1.000
_cell.angle_alpha   90.00
_cell.angle_beta   90.00
_cell.angle_gamma   90.00
#
_symmetry.space_group_name_H-M   'P 1'
#
loop_
_entity.id
_entity.type
_entity.pdbx_description
1 polymer ?
#
loop_
_entity_poly.entity_id
_entity_poly.type
_entity_poly.pdbx_seq_one_letter_code
_entity_poly.pdbx_strand_id
1 'polypeptide(L)'
;MSRRVWEGAKHQLCWWHQCEAVKRRLKGALPTSVYNVRRARREFPFIDPGFKPHGRADPKDSEGSVPGEIREPESEEETLAHTSGDPNAIRIRIPAQPIPPQSPELSPACNDLPTLTIRIPALSNVRGTEPTSDDESDKEITNERRTFCPLELRAGVVDLMECHFCAHPFIPGYSAPTPEGIKAWAVKQAYEFCVHHELPNLWAYLWENWYRRGRWELWARCGNPEAIPRLKTTMIVEAHWRHIKEDYLHHFSFPRLDLLVWVLVTKLVPSYYRK
;
A
#
# COMPACT_ATOMS: atom_id res chain seq x y z
N MET A 1 -6.88 -15.02 17.83
CA MET A 1 -7.26 -16.19 18.65
C MET A 1 -6.09 -17.13 18.91
N SER A 2 -5.33 -17.52 17.90
CA SER A 2 -4.12 -18.36 18.01
C SER A 2 -3.08 -17.89 19.04
N ARG A 3 -2.74 -16.59 19.10
CA ARG A 3 -1.83 -16.05 20.14
C ARG A 3 -2.37 -16.15 21.59
N ARG A 4 -3.69 -16.35 21.76
CA ARG A 4 -4.27 -16.60 23.09
C ARG A 4 -4.07 -18.04 23.55
N VAL A 5 -3.88 -18.98 22.62
CA VAL A 5 -3.68 -20.40 22.90
C VAL A 5 -2.19 -20.74 22.91
N TRP A 6 -1.42 -20.12 22.02
CA TRP A 6 0.02 -20.27 21.91
C TRP A 6 0.69 -18.89 22.01
N GLU A 7 1.10 -18.52 23.22
CA GLU A 7 1.67 -17.20 23.51
C GLU A 7 2.95 -16.93 22.71
N GLY A 8 3.78 -17.96 22.50
CA GLY A 8 4.99 -17.89 21.67
C GLY A 8 4.75 -18.03 20.15
N ALA A 9 3.50 -18.15 19.68
CA ALA A 9 3.24 -18.37 18.26
C ALA A 9 3.42 -17.08 17.44
N LYS A 10 4.46 -17.08 16.61
CA LYS A 10 4.66 -16.08 15.56
C LYS A 10 3.76 -16.37 14.37
N HIS A 11 2.95 -15.39 13.98
CA HIS A 11 2.22 -15.41 12.73
C HIS A 11 3.13 -14.85 11.66
N GLN A 12 3.54 -15.70 10.72
CA GLN A 12 4.43 -15.30 9.64
C GLN A 12 3.87 -15.78 8.30
N LEU A 13 3.82 -14.88 7.33
CA LEU A 13 3.52 -15.19 5.94
C LEU A 13 4.57 -16.18 5.41
N CYS A 14 4.12 -17.18 4.66
CA CYS A 14 5.07 -18.08 4.02
C CYS A 14 5.74 -17.36 2.84
N TRP A 15 7.00 -17.72 2.59
CA TRP A 15 7.77 -17.13 1.51
C TRP A 15 7.07 -17.30 0.15
N TRP A 16 6.48 -18.47 -0.11
CA TRP A 16 5.78 -18.72 -1.36
C TRP A 16 4.66 -17.69 -1.61
N HIS A 17 3.79 -17.46 -0.62
CA HIS A 17 2.71 -16.48 -0.74
C HIS A 17 3.23 -15.06 -0.94
N GLN A 18 4.27 -14.68 -0.20
CA GLN A 18 4.90 -13.37 -0.37
C GLN A 18 5.52 -13.19 -1.75
N CYS A 19 6.33 -14.17 -2.18
CA CYS A 19 6.98 -14.19 -3.48
C CYS A 19 5.95 -14.11 -4.61
N GLU A 20 4.85 -14.85 -4.48
CA GLU A 20 3.78 -14.86 -5.46
C GLU A 20 3.01 -13.52 -5.51
N ALA A 21 2.73 -12.90 -4.35
CA ALA A 21 2.12 -11.57 -4.28
C ALA A 21 2.99 -10.52 -4.98
N VAL A 22 4.30 -10.50 -4.66
CA VAL A 22 5.27 -9.61 -5.30
C VAL A 22 5.34 -9.88 -6.80
N LYS A 23 5.47 -11.14 -7.24
CA LYS A 23 5.53 -11.51 -8.67
C LYS A 23 4.29 -11.07 -9.45
N ARG A 24 3.10 -11.21 -8.86
CA ARG A 24 1.84 -10.74 -9.47
C ARG A 24 1.84 -9.23 -9.58
N ARG A 25 2.28 -8.53 -8.54
CA ARG A 25 2.35 -7.07 -8.53
C ARG A 25 3.34 -6.54 -9.57
N LEU A 26 4.52 -7.14 -9.69
CA LEU A 26 5.54 -6.72 -10.65
C LEU A 26 5.08 -6.80 -12.11
N LYS A 27 4.06 -7.62 -12.41
CA LYS A 27 3.39 -7.73 -13.71
C LYS A 27 2.19 -6.78 -13.87
N GLY A 28 1.75 -6.14 -12.79
CA GLY A 28 0.54 -5.35 -12.71
C GLY A 28 0.68 -3.92 -13.23
N ALA A 29 -0.41 -3.16 -13.09
CA ALA A 29 -0.49 -1.77 -13.53
C ALA A 29 0.24 -0.79 -12.57
N LEU A 30 0.49 0.41 -13.08
CA LEU A 30 1.17 1.51 -12.39
C LEU A 30 0.54 2.05 -11.08
N PRO A 31 -0.80 2.05 -10.85
CA PRO A 31 -1.37 2.66 -9.65
C PRO A 31 -0.83 1.96 -8.41
N THR A 32 -0.11 2.69 -7.56
CA THR A 32 0.55 2.15 -6.35
C THR A 32 -0.18 2.59 -5.08
N SER A 33 0.10 1.91 -3.97
CA SER A 33 -0.33 2.29 -2.63
C SER A 33 0.01 3.76 -2.33
N VAL A 34 -0.84 4.43 -1.53
CA VAL A 34 -0.62 5.82 -1.10
C VAL A 34 0.66 5.89 -0.26
N TYR A 35 1.75 6.38 -0.86
CA TYR A 35 3.05 6.45 -0.21
C TYR A 35 3.22 7.70 0.64
N ASN A 36 3.46 7.53 1.93
CA ASN A 36 3.76 8.63 2.83
C ASN A 36 5.26 8.75 3.14
N VAL A 37 5.93 9.60 2.36
CA VAL A 37 7.36 9.93 2.50
C VAL A 37 7.74 10.38 3.91
N ARG A 38 6.88 11.19 4.56
CA ARG A 38 7.19 11.73 5.90
C ARG A 38 7.31 10.59 6.91
N ARG A 39 6.43 9.59 6.80
CA ARG A 39 6.49 8.40 7.65
C ARG A 39 7.77 7.60 7.40
N ALA A 40 8.10 7.36 6.14
CA ALA A 40 9.31 6.62 5.78
C ALA A 40 10.57 7.30 6.32
N ARG A 41 10.66 8.62 6.15
CA ARG A 41 11.80 9.41 6.62
C ARG A 41 11.90 9.54 8.15
N ARG A 42 10.76 9.51 8.86
CA ARG A 42 10.74 9.43 10.32
C ARG A 42 11.40 8.14 10.82
N GLU A 43 11.16 7.01 10.14
CA GLU A 43 11.81 5.73 10.48
C GLU A 43 13.26 5.66 9.96
N PHE A 44 13.52 6.17 8.77
CA PHE A 44 14.81 6.05 8.09
C PHE A 44 15.22 7.38 7.43
N PRO A 45 16.14 8.15 8.06
CA PRO A 45 16.52 9.49 7.61
C PRO A 45 17.18 9.56 6.22
N PHE A 46 17.73 8.44 5.72
CA PHE A 46 18.42 8.37 4.43
C PHE A 46 17.48 8.39 3.21
N ILE A 47 16.17 8.31 3.43
CA ILE A 47 15.18 8.34 2.35
C ILE A 47 15.03 9.78 1.84
N ASP A 48 15.33 10.00 0.56
CA ASP A 48 15.15 11.28 -0.12
C ASP A 48 13.66 11.64 -0.25
N PRO A 49 13.23 12.83 0.24
CA PRO A 49 11.86 13.28 0.04
C PRO A 49 11.47 13.53 -1.42
N GLY A 50 12.43 13.71 -2.33
CA GLY A 50 12.19 13.90 -3.77
C GLY A 50 11.77 12.62 -4.49
N PHE A 51 12.12 11.45 -3.95
CA PHE A 51 11.86 10.16 -4.58
C PHE A 51 10.41 9.70 -4.33
N LYS A 52 9.47 10.18 -5.15
CA LYS A 52 8.03 9.93 -5.00
C LYS A 52 7.46 9.18 -6.21
N PRO A 53 6.45 8.32 -5.99
CA PRO A 53 5.78 7.62 -7.08
C PRO A 53 5.11 8.61 -8.05
N HIS A 54 5.12 8.25 -9.33
CA HIS A 54 4.49 9.00 -10.39
C HIS A 54 3.09 8.41 -10.67
N GLY A 55 2.07 9.26 -10.67
CA GLY A 55 0.70 8.87 -11.03
C GLY A 55 -0.28 8.86 -9.86
N ARG A 56 -1.53 8.48 -10.15
CA ARG A 56 -2.61 8.45 -9.17
C ARG A 56 -2.45 7.20 -8.28
N ALA A 57 -2.30 7.41 -6.98
CA ALA A 57 -2.28 6.32 -6.01
C ALA A 57 -3.67 5.66 -5.89
N ASP A 58 -3.70 4.36 -5.64
CA ASP A 58 -4.91 3.62 -5.33
C ASP A 58 -4.97 3.31 -3.82
N PRO A 59 -5.92 3.88 -3.06
CA PRO A 59 -6.10 3.59 -1.64
C PRO A 59 -6.37 2.10 -1.34
N LYS A 60 -6.91 1.35 -2.30
CA LYS A 60 -7.24 -0.07 -2.15
C LYS A 60 -6.06 -1.01 -2.39
N ASP A 61 -4.94 -0.51 -2.92
CA ASP A 61 -3.73 -1.28 -3.24
C ASP A 61 -2.85 -1.57 -2.00
N SER A 62 -3.43 -1.50 -0.81
CA SER A 62 -2.77 -1.86 0.44
C SER A 62 -3.04 -3.32 0.77
N GLU A 63 -2.06 -4.19 0.51
CA GLU A 63 -2.16 -5.62 0.79
C GLU A 63 -2.37 -5.86 2.29
N GLY A 64 -3.52 -6.43 2.66
CA GLY A 64 -3.84 -6.83 4.02
C GLY A 64 -4.32 -5.69 4.93
N SER A 65 -5.04 -4.69 4.41
CA SER A 65 -5.74 -3.71 5.26
C SER A 65 -6.60 -4.42 6.32
N VAL A 66 -6.23 -4.23 7.59
CA VAL A 66 -7.05 -4.65 8.74
C VAL A 66 -8.15 -3.59 8.87
N PRO A 67 -9.45 -3.95 8.88
CA PRO A 67 -10.50 -3.02 9.26
C PRO A 67 -10.21 -2.48 10.66
N GLY A 68 -9.88 -1.20 10.79
CA GLY A 68 -9.60 -0.54 12.07
C GLY A 68 -8.14 -0.22 12.37
N GLU A 69 -7.21 -0.33 11.41
CA GLU A 69 -5.91 0.35 11.56
C GLU A 69 -6.17 1.86 11.53
N ILE A 70 -6.11 2.51 12.70
CA ILE A 70 -6.25 3.94 12.88
C ILE A 70 -5.26 4.61 11.93
N ARG A 71 -5.75 5.32 10.90
CA ARG A 71 -4.97 6.39 10.25
C ARG A 71 -4.54 7.28 11.41
N GLU A 72 -3.25 7.33 11.73
CA GLU A 72 -2.74 8.35 12.64
C GLU A 72 -3.34 9.68 12.17
N PRO A 73 -4.04 10.42 13.05
CA PRO A 73 -4.63 11.69 12.65
C PRO A 73 -3.47 12.56 12.17
N GLU A 74 -3.53 12.91 10.89
CA GLU A 74 -2.83 14.08 10.39
C GLU A 74 -3.26 15.21 11.32
N SER A 75 -2.28 15.85 11.97
CA SER A 75 -2.50 16.99 12.85
C SER A 75 -3.55 17.91 12.24
N GLU A 76 -4.62 18.12 13.00
CA GLU A 76 -5.82 18.88 12.66
C GLU A 76 -5.47 20.36 12.45
N GLU A 77 -4.88 20.71 11.31
CA GLU A 77 -4.75 22.11 10.88
C GLU A 77 -5.21 22.35 9.42
N GLU A 78 -5.62 21.33 8.66
CA GLU A 78 -6.07 21.55 7.26
C GLU A 78 -7.44 20.96 6.88
N THR A 79 -8.23 20.45 7.83
CA THR A 79 -9.61 19.98 7.56
C THR A 79 -10.68 20.91 8.12
N LEU A 80 -10.67 22.18 7.73
CA LEU A 80 -11.82 23.09 7.90
C LEU A 80 -11.98 24.02 6.68
N ALA A 81 -12.19 23.45 5.48
CA ALA A 81 -12.87 24.16 4.38
C ALA A 81 -13.20 23.22 3.21
N HIS A 82 -14.21 22.35 3.35
CA HIS A 82 -15.04 21.95 2.21
C HIS A 82 -16.44 21.56 2.69
N THR A 83 -17.17 22.57 3.18
CA THR A 83 -18.62 22.56 3.07
C THR A 83 -18.98 22.71 1.59
N SER A 84 -19.82 21.80 1.10
CA SER A 84 -20.59 21.86 -0.16
C SER A 84 -20.67 23.26 -0.79
N GLY A 85 -20.12 23.43 -1.98
CA GLY A 85 -20.24 24.63 -2.80
C GLY A 85 -20.10 24.28 -4.27
N ASP A 86 -21.01 24.83 -5.09
CA ASP A 86 -21.16 24.59 -6.53
C ASP A 86 -19.84 24.59 -7.33
N PRO A 87 -19.74 23.77 -8.40
CA PRO A 87 -18.50 23.54 -9.14
C PRO A 87 -18.00 24.72 -9.98
N ASN A 88 -18.58 25.93 -9.86
CA ASN A 88 -18.24 27.06 -10.72
C ASN A 88 -18.03 28.41 -9.99
N ALA A 89 -17.69 28.41 -8.70
CA ALA A 89 -17.40 29.65 -7.97
C ALA A 89 -15.98 29.66 -7.37
N ILE A 90 -15.18 30.65 -7.76
CA ILE A 90 -13.89 30.98 -7.11
C ILE A 90 -14.14 32.15 -6.15
N ARG A 91 -13.81 31.99 -4.87
CA ARG A 91 -13.90 33.05 -3.85
C ARG A 91 -12.51 33.57 -3.50
N ILE A 92 -12.26 34.85 -3.77
CA ILE A 92 -11.03 35.56 -3.38
C ILE A 92 -11.32 36.31 -2.07
N ARG A 93 -10.50 36.09 -1.03
CA ARG A 93 -10.55 36.88 0.20
C ARG A 93 -9.55 38.04 0.11
N ILE A 94 -10.04 39.27 0.24
CA ILE A 94 -9.22 40.47 0.40
C ILE A 94 -9.10 40.76 1.91
N PRO A 95 -7.91 40.99 2.48
CA PRO A 95 -7.78 41.36 3.88
C PRO A 95 -8.28 42.80 4.10
N ALA A 96 -9.25 42.99 5.00
CA ALA A 96 -9.67 44.32 5.45
C ALA A 96 -8.73 44.84 6.54
N GLN A 97 -8.27 46.09 6.42
CA GLN A 97 -7.55 46.79 7.49
C GLN A 97 -8.51 47.28 8.60
N PRO A 98 -8.04 47.49 9.85
CA PRO A 98 -8.89 47.83 10.97
C PRO A 98 -9.22 49.32 11.04
N ILE A 99 -10.49 49.65 11.33
CA ILE A 99 -10.97 51.02 11.58
C ILE A 99 -11.23 51.19 13.09
N PRO A 100 -10.73 52.27 13.75
CA PRO A 100 -11.06 52.60 15.14
C PRO A 100 -12.38 53.40 15.29
N PRO A 101 -12.93 53.54 16.51
CA PRO A 101 -14.36 53.64 16.74
C PRO A 101 -14.86 55.08 16.95
N GLN A 102 -16.05 55.42 16.43
CA GLN A 102 -16.99 56.39 17.05
C GLN A 102 -18.45 56.06 16.64
N SER A 103 -19.35 56.04 17.62
CA SER A 103 -20.82 56.02 17.51
C SER A 103 -21.36 57.47 17.64
N PRO A 104 -22.69 57.74 17.56
CA PRO A 104 -23.82 57.03 16.94
C PRO A 104 -24.68 57.97 16.02
N GLU A 105 -25.51 57.43 15.11
CA GLU A 105 -26.94 57.83 14.88
C GLU A 105 -27.53 57.31 13.56
N LEU A 106 -28.74 56.73 13.70
CA LEU A 106 -29.94 56.75 12.83
C LEU A 106 -29.85 56.33 11.33
N SER A 107 -30.48 55.17 11.07
CA SER A 107 -30.92 54.56 9.80
C SER A 107 -32.02 55.34 9.05
N PRO A 108 -32.57 54.86 7.90
CA PRO A 108 -32.00 54.08 6.78
C PRO A 108 -32.34 54.70 5.39
N ALA A 109 -31.48 54.57 4.38
CA ALA A 109 -31.92 54.61 2.98
C ALA A 109 -30.87 54.02 2.03
N CYS A 110 -31.38 53.21 1.11
CA CYS A 110 -30.76 52.60 -0.06
C CYS A 110 -29.88 53.59 -0.85
N ASN A 111 -28.71 53.16 -1.33
CA ASN A 111 -28.16 53.56 -2.65
C ASN A 111 -26.98 52.66 -3.07
N ASP A 112 -26.89 52.53 -4.38
CA ASP A 112 -26.07 51.64 -5.20
C ASP A 112 -24.53 51.72 -5.01
N LEU A 113 -23.85 50.58 -5.21
CA LEU A 113 -22.51 50.54 -5.79
C LEU A 113 -22.37 49.36 -6.80
N PRO A 114 -21.60 49.55 -7.88
CA PRO A 114 -21.69 48.72 -9.08
C PRO A 114 -20.88 47.43 -8.96
N THR A 115 -21.50 46.30 -9.34
CA THR A 115 -20.82 45.02 -9.52
C THR A 115 -20.30 44.90 -10.95
N LEU A 116 -18.98 44.88 -11.12
CA LEU A 116 -18.34 44.59 -12.41
C LEU A 116 -18.46 43.09 -12.74
N THR A 117 -19.20 42.76 -13.79
CA THR A 117 -19.36 41.39 -14.31
C THR A 117 -18.44 41.18 -15.52
N ILE A 118 -17.42 40.32 -15.39
CA ILE A 118 -16.59 39.89 -16.51
C ILE A 118 -17.26 38.66 -17.15
N ARG A 119 -17.67 38.79 -18.42
CA ARG A 119 -18.20 37.66 -19.22
C ARG A 119 -17.06 37.00 -20.00
N ILE A 120 -16.77 35.74 -19.68
CA ILE A 120 -15.83 34.90 -20.45
C ILE A 120 -16.62 34.21 -21.58
N PRO A 121 -16.17 34.23 -22.84
CA PRO A 121 -16.83 33.49 -23.93
C PRO A 121 -16.62 31.98 -23.78
N ALA A 122 -17.67 31.20 -24.02
CA ALA A 122 -17.60 29.74 -24.04
C ALA A 122 -16.79 29.24 -25.24
N LEU A 123 -15.80 28.36 -25.02
CA LEU A 123 -15.13 27.63 -26.10
C LEU A 123 -16.14 26.68 -26.76
N SER A 124 -16.43 26.96 -28.02
CA SER A 124 -17.18 26.10 -28.93
C SER A 124 -16.34 24.87 -29.31
N ASN A 125 -16.99 23.70 -29.27
CA ASN A 125 -16.50 22.44 -29.82
C ASN A 125 -16.12 22.59 -31.30
N VAL A 126 -14.84 22.45 -31.62
CA VAL A 126 -14.38 22.29 -33.01
C VAL A 126 -14.32 20.80 -33.34
N ARG A 127 -15.22 20.43 -34.25
CA ARG A 127 -15.32 19.17 -34.97
C ARG A 127 -14.04 18.94 -35.80
N GLY A 128 -13.56 17.71 -35.78
CA GLY A 128 -12.28 17.28 -36.36
C GLY A 128 -12.07 17.57 -37.85
N THR A 129 -10.80 17.79 -38.16
CA THR A 129 -10.19 17.69 -39.48
C THR A 129 -8.93 16.85 -39.27
N GLU A 130 -8.80 15.74 -40.01
CA GLU A 130 -7.60 14.91 -40.01
C GLU A 130 -6.40 15.68 -40.59
N PRO A 131 -5.19 15.29 -40.15
CA PRO A 131 -4.13 15.05 -41.14
C PRO A 131 -3.47 13.67 -40.93
N THR A 132 -3.54 12.92 -42.02
CA THR A 132 -2.52 12.05 -42.63
C THR A 132 -1.15 11.92 -41.94
N SER A 133 -0.80 10.65 -41.72
CA SER A 133 0.51 9.99 -41.91
C SER A 133 1.79 10.64 -41.36
N ASP A 134 2.37 9.91 -40.41
CA ASP A 134 3.81 9.65 -40.21
C ASP A 134 4.25 9.98 -38.78
N ASP A 135 3.98 9.07 -37.83
CA ASP A 135 4.76 8.98 -36.59
C ASP A 135 4.50 7.64 -35.89
N GLU A 136 5.11 6.58 -36.44
CA GLU A 136 5.13 5.25 -35.81
C GLU A 136 6.34 5.06 -34.86
N SER A 137 7.23 6.07 -34.73
CA SER A 137 8.46 5.97 -33.91
C SER A 137 8.32 6.44 -32.45
N ASP A 138 7.30 7.22 -32.10
CA ASP A 138 7.19 7.84 -30.76
C ASP A 138 6.38 7.03 -29.73
N LYS A 139 5.76 5.93 -30.13
CA LYS A 139 4.92 5.10 -29.24
C LYS A 139 5.71 4.06 -28.44
N GLU A 140 6.92 3.69 -28.87
CA GLU A 140 7.74 2.72 -28.12
C GLU A 140 8.45 3.37 -26.92
N ILE A 141 8.99 4.58 -27.08
CA ILE A 141 9.78 5.28 -26.02
C ILE A 141 8.90 5.65 -24.81
N THR A 142 7.60 5.91 -25.03
CA THR A 142 6.67 6.28 -23.94
C THR A 142 6.15 5.08 -23.14
N ASN A 143 6.25 3.86 -23.68
CA ASN A 143 5.70 2.65 -23.07
C ASN A 143 6.70 2.00 -22.10
N GLU A 144 8.00 2.11 -22.37
CA GLU A 144 9.07 1.62 -21.47
C GLU A 144 9.04 2.35 -20.12
N ARG A 145 8.82 3.67 -20.14
CA ARG A 145 8.70 4.53 -18.93
C ARG A 145 7.41 4.30 -18.11
N ARG A 146 6.45 3.54 -18.65
CA ARG A 146 5.14 3.28 -18.01
C ARG A 146 5.01 1.87 -17.44
N THR A 147 6.10 1.11 -17.36
CA THR A 147 6.07 -0.21 -16.73
C THR A 147 6.33 -0.09 -15.22
N PHE A 148 5.55 -0.81 -14.41
CA PHE A 148 5.69 -0.79 -12.94
C PHE A 148 7.06 -1.32 -12.48
N CYS A 149 7.53 -2.37 -13.15
CA CYS A 149 8.89 -2.89 -13.03
C CYS A 149 9.27 -3.62 -14.33
N PRO A 150 10.41 -3.26 -14.96
CA PRO A 150 10.95 -3.95 -16.13
C PRO A 150 11.18 -5.44 -15.87
N LEU A 151 10.97 -6.29 -16.89
CA LEU A 151 11.06 -7.75 -16.76
C LEU A 151 12.40 -8.23 -16.18
N GLU A 152 13.50 -7.58 -16.58
CA GLU A 152 14.88 -7.91 -16.18
C GLU A 152 15.11 -7.74 -14.68
N LEU A 153 14.49 -6.73 -14.08
CA LEU A 153 14.68 -6.38 -12.67
C LEU A 153 13.77 -7.21 -11.74
N ARG A 154 12.75 -7.89 -12.28
CA ARG A 154 11.79 -8.65 -11.46
C ARG A 154 12.45 -9.78 -10.67
N ALA A 155 13.41 -10.48 -11.28
CA ALA A 155 14.16 -11.53 -10.60
C ALA A 155 14.98 -10.92 -9.45
N GLY A 156 15.70 -9.83 -9.70
CA GLY A 156 16.49 -9.14 -8.69
C GLY A 156 15.66 -8.65 -7.50
N VAL A 157 14.45 -8.15 -7.72
CA VAL A 157 13.54 -7.76 -6.63
C VAL A 157 13.12 -8.98 -5.79
N VAL A 158 12.84 -10.12 -6.43
CA VAL A 158 12.45 -11.34 -5.72
C VAL A 158 13.63 -11.88 -4.89
N ASP A 159 14.84 -11.91 -5.46
CA ASP A 159 16.04 -12.38 -4.77
C ASP A 159 16.39 -11.47 -3.59
N LEU A 160 16.26 -10.15 -3.78
CA LEU A 160 16.40 -9.15 -2.72
C LEU A 160 15.41 -9.42 -1.57
N MET A 161 14.13 -9.62 -1.90
CA MET A 161 13.09 -9.96 -0.93
C MET A 161 13.36 -11.29 -0.22
N GLU A 162 13.93 -12.29 -0.92
CA GLU A 162 14.28 -13.58 -0.35
C GLU A 162 15.42 -13.45 0.68
N CYS A 163 16.45 -12.69 0.34
CA CYS A 163 17.55 -12.37 1.25
C CYS A 163 17.01 -11.69 2.52
N HIS A 164 16.14 -10.70 2.38
CA HIS A 164 15.54 -10.01 3.52
C HIS A 164 14.61 -10.92 4.34
N PHE A 165 13.90 -11.84 3.69
CA PHE A 165 13.07 -12.84 4.37
C PHE A 165 13.93 -13.79 5.21
N CYS A 166 15.09 -14.20 4.68
CA CYS A 166 15.99 -15.15 5.32
C CYS A 166 16.85 -14.54 6.42
N ALA A 167 17.03 -13.23 6.45
CA ALA A 167 17.88 -12.55 7.44
C ALA A 167 17.37 -12.75 8.88
N HIS A 168 18.29 -13.12 9.78
CA HIS A 168 18.02 -13.37 11.19
C HIS A 168 19.33 -13.28 12.01
N PRO A 169 19.31 -12.77 13.26
CA PRO A 169 20.52 -12.67 14.10
C PRO A 169 21.30 -13.99 14.27
N PHE A 170 20.60 -15.12 14.40
CA PHE A 170 21.21 -16.45 14.52
C PHE A 170 21.64 -17.09 13.19
N ILE A 171 21.37 -16.48 12.04
CA ILE A 171 21.79 -17.02 10.73
C ILE A 171 23.03 -16.23 10.29
N PRO A 172 24.22 -16.86 10.23
CA PRO A 172 25.42 -16.16 9.78
C PRO A 172 25.27 -15.70 8.32
N GLY A 173 25.79 -14.50 8.02
CA GLY A 173 25.94 -13.99 6.66
C GLY A 173 25.08 -12.77 6.29
N TYR A 174 23.90 -12.61 6.88
CA TYR A 174 23.01 -11.48 6.57
C TYR A 174 23.11 -10.45 7.70
N SER A 175 23.79 -9.35 7.39
CA SER A 175 24.30 -8.30 8.29
C SER A 175 23.43 -7.82 9.44
N ALA A 176 24.14 -7.27 10.44
CA ALA A 176 23.75 -6.73 11.74
C ALA A 176 23.31 -7.78 12.80
N PRO A 177 23.89 -7.75 14.01
CA PRO A 177 23.54 -8.70 15.06
C PRO A 177 22.15 -8.44 15.65
N THR A 178 21.55 -7.28 15.39
CA THR A 178 20.25 -6.88 15.93
C THR A 178 19.14 -6.92 14.87
N PRO A 179 17.90 -7.27 15.26
CA PRO A 179 16.77 -7.30 14.32
C PRO A 179 16.45 -5.91 13.73
N GLU A 180 16.67 -4.83 14.48
CA GLU A 180 16.53 -3.45 13.98
C GLU A 180 17.59 -3.14 12.94
N GLY A 181 18.83 -3.59 13.16
CA GLY A 181 19.92 -3.43 12.20
C GLY A 181 19.65 -4.19 10.89
N ILE A 182 19.09 -5.41 11.00
CA ILE A 182 18.66 -6.19 9.83
C ILE A 182 17.57 -5.45 9.05
N LYS A 183 16.56 -4.88 9.74
CA LYS A 183 15.53 -4.07 9.08
C LYS A 183 16.15 -2.85 8.39
N ALA A 184 17.02 -2.11 9.08
CA ALA A 184 17.67 -0.92 8.52
C ALA A 184 18.51 -1.25 7.28
N TRP A 185 19.29 -2.34 7.33
CA TRP A 185 20.04 -2.85 6.19
C TRP A 185 19.12 -3.23 5.02
N ALA A 186 18.06 -3.99 5.28
CA ALA A 186 17.12 -4.44 4.26
C ALA A 186 16.39 -3.26 3.57
N VAL A 187 15.94 -2.29 4.37
CA VAL A 187 15.29 -1.07 3.86
C VAL A 187 16.28 -0.26 3.03
N LYS A 188 17.53 -0.10 3.50
CA LYS A 188 18.56 0.63 2.78
C LYS A 188 18.87 -0.01 1.42
N GLN A 189 19.08 -1.32 1.39
CA GLN A 189 19.32 -2.04 0.13
C GLN A 189 18.13 -1.95 -0.83
N ALA A 190 16.90 -2.13 -0.33
CA ALA A 190 15.71 -2.01 -1.18
C ALA A 190 15.54 -0.59 -1.75
N TYR A 191 15.84 0.42 -0.93
CA TYR A 191 15.80 1.81 -1.36
C TYR A 191 16.87 2.12 -2.41
N GLU A 192 18.13 1.75 -2.15
CA GLU A 192 19.25 1.93 -3.08
C GLU A 192 19.00 1.23 -4.42
N PHE A 193 18.44 0.01 -4.39
CA PHE A 193 18.03 -0.72 -5.59
C PHE A 193 16.99 0.08 -6.40
N CYS A 194 15.95 0.60 -5.74
CA CYS A 194 14.91 1.36 -6.43
C CYS A 194 15.42 2.70 -6.97
N VAL A 195 16.32 3.37 -6.24
CA VAL A 195 16.92 4.64 -6.68
C VAL A 195 17.85 4.42 -7.87
N HIS A 196 18.70 3.38 -7.83
CA HIS A 196 19.64 3.06 -8.90
C HIS A 196 18.94 2.76 -10.23
N HIS A 197 17.76 2.15 -10.17
CA HIS A 197 16.95 1.80 -11.35
C HIS A 197 15.81 2.80 -11.64
N GLU A 198 15.74 3.93 -10.92
CA GLU A 198 14.70 4.97 -11.08
C GLU A 198 13.25 4.44 -10.97
N LEU A 199 12.98 3.54 -10.01
CA LEU A 199 11.68 2.89 -9.79
C LEU A 199 10.94 3.39 -8.53
N PRO A 200 10.41 4.63 -8.51
CA PRO A 200 9.76 5.17 -7.31
C PRO A 200 8.38 4.54 -7.03
N ASN A 201 7.68 4.05 -8.05
CA ASN A 201 6.42 3.31 -7.89
C ASN A 201 6.63 1.96 -7.21
N LEU A 202 7.71 1.26 -7.58
CA LEU A 202 8.10 0.01 -6.92
C LEU A 202 8.47 0.28 -5.47
N TRP A 203 9.25 1.32 -5.19
CA TRP A 203 9.59 1.69 -3.82
C TRP A 203 8.36 1.97 -2.97
N ALA A 204 7.42 2.77 -3.47
CA ALA A 204 6.15 3.05 -2.80
C ALA A 204 5.39 1.77 -2.41
N TYR A 205 5.27 0.82 -3.35
CA TYR A 205 4.65 -0.47 -3.09
C TYR A 205 5.43 -1.29 -2.06
N LEU A 206 6.75 -1.40 -2.22
CA LEU A 206 7.60 -2.16 -1.31
C LEU A 206 7.49 -1.62 0.12
N TRP A 207 7.62 -0.30 0.27
CA TRP A 207 7.52 0.36 1.56
C TRP A 207 6.17 0.12 2.23
N GLU A 208 5.07 0.50 1.58
CA GLU A 208 3.75 0.48 2.23
C GLU A 208 3.25 -0.93 2.54
N ASN A 209 3.58 -1.93 1.71
CA ASN A 209 3.07 -3.29 1.88
C ASN A 209 4.00 -4.21 2.67
N TRP A 210 5.32 -3.98 2.62
CA TRP A 210 6.30 -4.94 3.14
C TRP A 210 7.24 -4.33 4.19
N TYR A 211 7.88 -3.20 3.93
CA TYR A 211 8.94 -2.68 4.83
C TYR A 211 8.43 -1.76 5.95
N ARG A 212 7.20 -1.27 5.84
CA ARG A 212 6.53 -0.48 6.88
C ARG A 212 6.47 -1.25 8.20
N ARG A 213 6.66 -0.53 9.32
CA ARG A 213 6.41 -1.08 10.66
C ARG A 213 4.97 -1.61 10.80
N GLY A 214 4.83 -2.79 11.38
CA GLY A 214 3.58 -3.55 11.45
C GLY A 214 3.41 -4.56 10.31
N ARG A 215 3.99 -4.29 9.13
CA ARG A 215 4.02 -5.21 7.99
C ARG A 215 5.27 -6.07 8.00
N TRP A 216 6.42 -5.46 8.28
CA TRP A 216 7.72 -6.11 8.33
C TRP A 216 7.71 -7.38 9.18
N GLU A 217 7.13 -7.29 10.37
CA GLU A 217 7.06 -8.34 11.38
C GLU A 217 6.21 -9.55 10.92
N LEU A 218 5.32 -9.34 9.95
CA LEU A 218 4.46 -10.40 9.40
C LEU A 218 5.19 -11.31 8.42
N TRP A 219 6.31 -10.90 7.84
CA TRP A 219 7.00 -11.72 6.83
C TRP A 219 8.47 -11.96 7.16
N ALA A 220 9.17 -10.97 7.71
CA ALA A 220 10.60 -11.08 8.02
C ALA A 220 10.84 -12.06 9.16
N ARG A 221 11.83 -12.95 9.02
CA ARG A 221 12.19 -13.90 10.09
C ARG A 221 12.68 -13.17 11.34
N CYS A 222 13.50 -12.13 11.19
CA CYS A 222 14.05 -11.34 12.30
C CYS A 222 13.00 -10.66 13.20
N GLY A 223 11.73 -10.60 12.79
CA GLY A 223 10.64 -10.10 13.65
C GLY A 223 10.42 -10.92 14.94
N ASN A 224 11.09 -12.07 15.11
CA ASN A 224 11.23 -12.74 16.40
C ASN A 224 12.73 -12.95 16.69
N PRO A 225 13.36 -12.13 17.55
CA PRO A 225 14.80 -12.24 17.79
C PRO A 225 15.20 -13.46 18.64
N GLU A 226 14.27 -14.00 19.43
CA GLU A 226 14.55 -15.06 20.41
C GLU A 226 14.59 -16.45 19.78
N ALA A 227 13.88 -16.66 18.67
CA ALA A 227 13.78 -17.97 18.04
C ALA A 227 13.42 -17.90 16.55
N ILE A 228 13.98 -18.86 15.79
CA ILE A 228 13.62 -19.07 14.38
C ILE A 228 12.39 -19.99 14.32
N PRO A 229 11.25 -19.54 13.78
CA PRO A 229 10.07 -20.39 13.63
C PRO A 229 10.34 -21.56 12.68
N ARG A 230 10.28 -22.80 13.20
CA ARG A 230 10.42 -24.02 12.37
C ARG A 230 9.16 -24.38 11.61
N LEU A 231 8.00 -24.04 12.16
CA LEU A 231 6.68 -24.35 11.60
C LEU A 231 5.95 -23.04 11.29
N LYS A 232 5.45 -22.93 10.05
CA LYS A 232 4.65 -21.79 9.63
C LYS A 232 3.17 -22.19 9.74
N THR A 233 2.39 -21.41 10.48
CA THR A 233 0.96 -21.70 10.72
C THR A 233 0.16 -21.77 9.43
N THR A 234 0.52 -20.98 8.42
CA THR A 234 -0.02 -21.05 7.06
C THR A 234 0.15 -22.44 6.44
N MET A 235 1.35 -23.03 6.53
CA MET A 235 1.59 -24.38 6.02
C MET A 235 0.80 -25.46 6.76
N ILE A 236 0.66 -25.35 8.09
CA ILE A 236 -0.14 -26.31 8.88
C ILE A 236 -1.62 -26.22 8.47
N VAL A 237 -2.14 -24.99 8.36
CA VAL A 237 -3.52 -24.74 7.97
C VAL A 237 -3.78 -25.20 6.53
N GLU A 238 -2.89 -24.88 5.59
CA GLU A 238 -2.97 -25.34 4.20
C GLU A 238 -2.92 -26.86 4.08
N ALA A 239 -2.01 -27.51 4.79
CA ALA A 239 -1.91 -28.97 4.81
C ALA A 239 -3.19 -29.61 5.39
N HIS A 240 -3.73 -29.04 6.47
CA HIS A 240 -4.99 -29.49 7.05
C HIS A 240 -6.16 -29.34 6.08
N TRP A 241 -6.31 -28.19 5.42
CA TRP A 241 -7.35 -27.97 4.41
C TRP A 241 -7.15 -28.82 3.17
N ARG A 242 -5.90 -29.09 2.77
CA ARG A 242 -5.60 -30.03 1.69
C ARG A 242 -6.07 -31.43 2.04
N HIS A 243 -5.76 -31.91 3.24
CA HIS A 243 -6.23 -33.22 3.72
C HIS A 243 -7.76 -33.30 3.71
N ILE A 244 -8.47 -32.25 4.17
CA ILE A 244 -9.93 -32.19 4.10
C ILE A 244 -10.45 -32.23 2.65
N LYS A 245 -9.88 -31.41 1.78
CA LYS A 245 -10.34 -31.26 0.39
C LYS A 245 -10.07 -32.51 -0.44
N GLU A 246 -8.84 -33.01 -0.41
CA GLU A 246 -8.41 -34.13 -1.22
C GLU A 246 -9.00 -35.45 -0.69
N ASP A 247 -8.99 -35.69 0.62
CA ASP A 247 -9.33 -37.03 1.12
C ASP A 247 -10.83 -37.20 1.35
N TYR A 248 -11.55 -36.13 1.70
CA TYR A 248 -12.97 -36.21 2.03
C TYR A 248 -13.90 -35.49 1.05
N LEU A 249 -13.44 -34.42 0.40
CA LEU A 249 -14.30 -33.55 -0.41
C LEU A 249 -13.98 -33.55 -1.92
N HIS A 250 -13.11 -34.43 -2.41
CA HIS A 250 -12.64 -34.40 -3.81
C HIS A 250 -13.76 -34.59 -4.85
N HIS A 251 -14.85 -35.27 -4.50
CA HIS A 251 -16.01 -35.45 -5.38
C HIS A 251 -17.04 -34.30 -5.31
N PHE A 252 -16.89 -33.35 -4.39
CA PHE A 252 -17.87 -32.29 -4.16
C PHE A 252 -17.35 -30.95 -4.67
N SER A 253 -17.96 -30.42 -5.73
CA SER A 253 -17.57 -29.12 -6.29
C SER A 253 -18.01 -27.93 -5.43
N PHE A 254 -19.01 -28.08 -4.56
CA PHE A 254 -19.45 -27.08 -3.57
C PHE A 254 -20.13 -27.76 -2.38
N PRO A 255 -19.37 -28.35 -1.44
CA PRO A 255 -19.95 -29.06 -0.31
C PRO A 255 -20.75 -28.10 0.57
N ARG A 256 -21.97 -28.49 0.95
CA ARG A 256 -22.77 -27.75 1.93
C ARG A 256 -22.03 -27.68 3.27
N LEU A 257 -22.23 -26.61 4.03
CA LEU A 257 -21.60 -26.42 5.33
C LEU A 257 -21.88 -27.61 6.27
N ASP A 258 -23.09 -28.15 6.25
CA ASP A 258 -23.48 -29.32 7.07
C ASP A 258 -22.63 -30.56 6.75
N LEU A 259 -22.32 -30.78 5.47
CA LEU A 259 -21.47 -31.89 5.04
C LEU A 259 -20.04 -31.70 5.54
N LEU A 260 -19.51 -30.48 5.45
CA LEU A 260 -18.19 -30.16 5.99
C LEU A 260 -18.15 -30.40 7.51
N VAL A 261 -19.13 -29.92 8.26
CA VAL A 261 -19.22 -30.12 9.72
C VAL A 261 -19.30 -31.61 10.05
N TRP A 262 -20.11 -32.38 9.31
CA TRP A 262 -20.20 -33.83 9.48
C TRP A 262 -18.87 -34.53 9.21
N VAL A 263 -18.17 -34.18 8.11
CA VAL A 263 -16.83 -34.72 7.82
C VAL A 263 -15.85 -34.40 8.94
N LEU A 264 -15.84 -33.15 9.43
CA LEU A 264 -14.96 -32.73 10.52
C LEU A 264 -15.22 -33.55 11.79
N VAL A 265 -16.47 -33.65 12.24
CA VAL A 265 -16.81 -34.30 13.52
C VAL A 265 -16.74 -35.82 13.43
N THR A 266 -17.23 -36.42 12.34
CA THR A 266 -17.41 -37.88 12.25
C THR A 266 -16.22 -38.59 11.63
N LYS A 267 -15.44 -37.92 10.77
CA LYS A 267 -14.32 -38.55 10.06
C LYS A 267 -12.97 -38.04 10.51
N LEU A 268 -12.80 -36.73 10.59
CA LEU A 268 -11.52 -36.10 10.85
C LEU A 268 -11.14 -36.08 12.33
N VAL A 269 -12.05 -35.67 13.22
CA VAL A 269 -11.77 -35.61 14.66
C VAL A 269 -11.37 -36.99 15.23
N PRO A 270 -12.07 -38.09 14.92
CA PRO A 270 -11.68 -39.42 15.40
C PRO A 270 -10.32 -39.91 14.88
N SER A 271 -9.88 -39.45 13.70
CA SER A 271 -8.56 -39.86 13.17
C SER A 271 -7.40 -39.27 13.99
N TYR A 272 -7.61 -38.12 14.63
CA TYR A 272 -6.62 -37.51 15.53
C TYR A 272 -6.52 -38.22 16.89
N TYR A 273 -7.62 -38.79 17.39
CA TYR A 273 -7.66 -39.48 18.69
C TYR A 273 -7.30 -40.96 18.64
N ARG A 274 -7.21 -41.57 17.45
CA ARG A 274 -6.83 -42.99 17.28
C ARG A 274 -5.31 -43.23 17.27
N LYS A 275 -4.51 -42.26 17.74
CA LYS A 275 -3.06 -42.43 17.90
C LYS A 275 -2.70 -43.16 19.18
#